data_AF-A0A951A557-F1
#
_entry.id   AF-A0A951A557-F1
#
_cell.length_a   1.000
_cell.length_b   1.000
_cell.length_c   1.000
_cell.angle_alpha   90.00
_cell.angle_beta   90.00
_cell.angle_gamma   90.00
#
_symmetry.space_group_name_H-M   'P 1'
#
loop_
_entity.id
_entity.type
_entity.pdbx_description
1 polymer ?
#
loop_
_entity_poly.entity_id
_entity_poly.type
_entity_poly.pdbx_seq_one_letter_code
_entity_poly.pdbx_strand_id
1 'polypeptide(L)' 'MEKTQIYLGKEELEGLRKAAAQSKRSMAALVRDAIRQVVLRPRAAGLVAIWDGEPKRASSEHDDVHDEH' A
#
# COMPACT_ATOMS: atom_id res chain seq x y z
N MET A 1 -0.99 0.08 22.69
CA MET A 1 -1.99 0.85 21.91
C MET A 1 -2.26 2.13 22.67
N GLU A 2 -2.14 3.27 22.00
CA GLU A 2 -2.41 4.58 22.61
C GLU A 2 -3.80 5.07 22.18
N LYS A 3 -4.52 5.73 23.10
CA LYS A 3 -5.86 6.26 22.83
C LYS A 3 -5.74 7.67 22.27
N THR A 4 -6.20 7.86 21.03
CA THR A 4 -6.34 9.18 20.40
C THR A 4 -7.83 9.52 20.27
N GLN A 5 -8.19 10.75 20.59
CA GLN A 5 -9.54 11.28 20.37
C GLN A 5 -9.48 12.31 19.24
N ILE A 6 -10.40 12.22 18.28
CA ILE A 6 -10.47 13.12 17.13
C ILE A 6 -11.88 13.69 17.03
N TYR A 7 -11.98 14.95 16.61
CA TYR A 7 -13.25 15.58 16.28
C TYR A 7 -13.58 15.31 14.82
N LEU A 8 -14.81 14.88 14.55
CA LEU A 8 -15.35 14.67 13.21
C LEU A 8 -16.63 15.49 13.08
N GLY A 9 -16.91 15.98 11.88
CA GLY A 9 -18.21 16.55 11.55
C GLY A 9 -19.32 15.53 11.78
N LYS A 10 -20.52 16.02 12.07
CA LYS A 10 -21.69 15.15 12.32
C LYS A 10 -21.97 14.24 11.12
N GLU A 11 -21.89 14.80 9.91
CA GLU A 11 -22.11 14.07 8.65
C GLU A 11 -21.07 12.96 8.44
N GLU A 12 -19.79 13.25 8.72
CA GLU A 12 -18.71 12.28 8.63
C GLU A 12 -18.89 11.13 9.63
N LEU A 13 -19.31 11.44 10.86
CA LEU A 13 -19.58 10.44 11.88
C LEU A 13 -20.77 9.54 11.50
N GLU A 14 -21.83 10.10 10.92
CA GLU A 14 -22.96 9.34 10.41
C GLU A 14 -22.56 8.44 9.24
N GLY A 15 -21.77 8.95 8.30
CA GLY A 15 -21.20 8.18 7.20
C GLY A 15 -20.36 7.01 7.71
N LEU A 16 -19.49 7.26 8.69
CA LEU A 16 -18.63 6.24 9.28
C LEU A 16 -19.43 5.16 10.03
N ARG A 17 -20.49 5.55 10.76
CA ARG A 17 -21.40 4.60 11.43
C ARG A 17 -22.13 3.71 10.43
N LYS A 18 -22.61 4.28 9.32
CA LYS A 18 -23.25 3.52 8.25
C LYS A 18 -22.28 2.52 7.60
N ALA A 19 -21.04 2.94 7.32
CA ALA A 19 -20.01 2.07 6.77
C ALA A 19 -19.64 0.92 7.73
N ALA A 20 -19.57 1.21 9.04
CA ALA A 20 -19.34 0.20 10.08
C ALA A 20 -20.46 -0.84 10.12
N ALA A 21 -21.72 -0.40 10.08
CA ALA A 21 -22.89 -1.27 10.04
C ALA A 21 -22.92 -2.17 8.80
N GLN A 22 -22.64 -1.59 7.62
CA GLN A 22 -22.58 -2.34 6.35
C GLN A 22 -21.45 -3.37 6.34
N SER A 23 -20.29 -3.01 6.88
CA SER A 23 -19.10 -3.87 6.87
C SER A 23 -19.09 -4.89 8.01
N LYS A 24 -20.03 -4.82 8.97
CA LYS A 24 -20.02 -5.57 10.24
C LYS A 24 -18.68 -5.46 11.00
N ARG A 25 -17.94 -4.36 10.81
CA ARG A 25 -16.65 -4.09 11.46
C ARG A 25 -16.80 -2.99 12.50
N SER A 26 -15.93 -3.00 13.51
CA SER A 26 -15.90 -1.91 14.48
C SER A 26 -15.44 -0.61 13.81
N MET A 27 -15.99 0.51 14.28
CA MET A 27 -15.66 1.84 13.79
C MET A 27 -14.16 2.14 13.93
N ALA A 28 -13.54 1.70 15.04
CA ALA A 28 -12.10 1.82 15.26
C ALA A 28 -11.28 1.00 14.23
N ALA A 29 -11.76 -0.18 13.82
CA ALA A 29 -11.07 -0.97 12.80
C ALA A 29 -11.12 -0.27 11.45
N LEU A 30 -12.26 0.32 11.06
CA LEU A 30 -12.38 1.07 9.81
C LEU A 30 -11.48 2.31 9.78
N VAL A 31 -11.48 3.10 10.85
CA VAL A 31 -10.62 4.30 10.95
C VAL A 31 -9.15 3.90 10.86
N ARG A 32 -8.73 2.84 11.57
CA ARG A 32 -7.35 2.36 11.50
C ARG A 32 -6.95 1.87 10.11
N ASP A 33 -7.86 1.19 9.41
CA ASP A 33 -7.65 0.72 8.04
C ASP A 33 -7.51 1.90 7.07
N ALA A 34 -8.42 2.87 7.15
CA ALA A 34 -8.37 4.09 6.35
C ALA A 34 -7.08 4.89 6.58
N ILE A 35 -6.66 5.07 7.84
CA ILE A 35 -5.37 5.71 8.18
C ILE A 35 -4.22 4.95 7.52
N ARG A 36 -4.22 3.61 7.59
CA ARG A 36 -3.16 2.79 6.97
C ARG A 36 -3.15 2.90 5.45
N GLN A 37 -4.32 2.98 4.81
CA GLN A 37 -4.43 3.03 3.36
C GLN A 37 -4.14 4.40 2.76
N VAL A 38 -4.42 5.48 3.49
CA VAL A 38 -4.36 6.86 2.97
C VAL A 38 -3.15 7.61 3.52
N VAL A 39 -2.95 7.59 4.84
CA VAL A 39 -1.92 8.40 5.52
C VAL A 39 -0.61 7.63 5.64
N LEU A 40 -0.68 6.40 6.13
CA LEU A 40 0.49 5.53 6.31
C LEU A 40 0.70 4.59 5.12
N ARG A 41 0.11 4.92 3.96
CA ARG A 41 0.32 4.14 2.75
C ARG A 41 1.83 4.10 2.54
N PRO A 42 2.47 2.91 2.56
CA PRO A 42 3.89 2.85 2.25
C PRO A 42 4.04 3.47 0.87
N ARG A 43 4.85 4.53 0.78
CA ARG A 43 5.25 5.08 -0.50
C ARG A 43 5.81 3.90 -1.26
N ALA A 44 5.15 3.49 -2.35
CA ALA A 44 5.58 2.35 -3.13
C ALA A 44 7.08 2.55 -3.41
N ALA A 45 7.89 1.59 -2.96
CA ALA A 45 9.32 1.60 -3.20
C ALA A 45 9.50 1.34 -4.70
N GLY A 46 9.48 2.41 -5.49
CA GLY A 46 9.72 2.39 -6.92
C GLY A 46 8.65 1.67 -7.75
N LEU A 47 8.72 1.91 -9.05
CA LEU A 47 8.14 1.04 -10.06
C LEU A 47 8.66 -0.38 -9.79
N VAL A 48 7.74 -1.34 -9.67
CA VAL A 48 8.10 -2.75 -9.82
C VAL A 48 8.84 -2.86 -11.17
N ALA A 49 10.11 -3.29 -11.11
CA ALA A 49 11.07 -3.44 -12.23
C ALA A 49 12.05 -2.28 -12.49
N ILE A 50 12.87 -1.90 -11.52
CA ILE A 50 14.30 -1.65 -11.80
C ILE A 50 15.08 -2.32 -10.68
N TRP A 51 15.61 -3.49 -10.98
CA TRP A 51 16.51 -4.21 -10.09
C TRP A 51 17.79 -3.35 -9.90
N ASP A 52 18.12 -2.96 -8.66
CA ASP A 52 19.35 -2.27 -8.21
C ASP A 52 20.65 -3.12 -8.29
N GLY A 53 20.61 -4.31 -8.88
CA GLY A 53 21.80 -5.15 -9.04
C GLY A 53 22.59 -4.73 -10.26
N GLU A 54 23.92 -4.74 -10.16
CA GLU A 54 24.77 -4.67 -11.34
C GLU A 54 24.41 -5.84 -12.27
N PRO A 55 23.90 -5.57 -13.48
CA PRO A 55 23.60 -6.64 -14.41
C PRO A 55 24.92 -7.34 -14.76
N LYS A 56 25.00 -8.65 -14.49
CA LYS A 56 26.19 -9.46 -14.83
C LYS A 56 26.52 -9.43 -16.32
N ARG A 57 25.54 -9.11 -17.16
CA ARG A 57 25.63 -9.01 -18.61
C ARG A 57 24.70 -7.91 -19.11
N ALA A 58 25.14 -7.16 -20.11
CA ALA A 58 24.30 -6.20 -20.80
C ALA A 58 23.20 -6.92 -21.59
N SER A 59 22.04 -6.30 -21.76
CA SER A 59 20.93 -6.87 -22.54
C SER A 59 21.29 -7.16 -24.00
N SER A 60 22.39 -6.62 -24.50
CA SER A 60 22.96 -6.88 -25.83
C SER A 60 23.70 -8.22 -25.95
N GLU A 61 24.01 -8.90 -24.83
CA GLU A 61 24.73 -10.18 -24.81
C GLU A 61 23.75 -11.39 -24.80
N HIS A 62 22.47 -11.16 -25.15
CA HIS A 62 21.46 -12.22 -25.20
C HIS A 62 21.69 -13.20 -26.37
N ASP A 63 22.28 -12.73 -27.48
CA ASP A 63 22.49 -13.56 -28.68
C ASP A 63 23.70 -14.50 -28.57
N ASP A 64 24.63 -14.25 -27.64
CA ASP A 64 25.85 -15.06 -27.43
C ASP A 64 25.65 -16.27 -26.48
N VAL A 65 24.43 -16.51 -26.00
CA VAL A 65 24.16 -17.56 -24.98
C VAL A 65 24.20 -18.98 -25.56
N HIS A 66 24.23 -19.13 -26.89
CA HIS A 66 24.17 -20.43 -27.55
C HIS A 66 25.40 -20.80 -28.39
N ASP A 67 26.40 -19.92 -28.47
CA ASP A 67 27.66 -20.20 -29.16
C ASP A 67 28.74 -20.64 -28.16
N GLU A 68 28.59 -21.84 -27.59
CA GLU A 68 29.69 -22.58 -26.98
C GLU A 68 29.91 -23.87 -27.79
N HIS A 69 31.06 -23.96 -28.46
CA HIS A 69 31.50 -25.11 -29.27
C HIS A 69 32.89 -25.56 -28.87
#